data_AF-A0A1F3BQZ2-F1
#
_entry.id   AF-A0A1F3BQZ2-F1
#
_cell.length_a   1.000
_cell.length_b   1.000
_cell.length_c   1.000
_cell.angle_alpha   90.00
_cell.angle_beta   90.00
_cell.angle_gamma   90.00
#
_symmetry.space_group_name_H-M   'P 1'
#
loop_
_entity.id
_entity.type
_entity.pdbx_description
1 polymer ?
#
loop_
_entity_poly.entity_id
_entity_poly.type
_entity_poly.pdbx_seq_one_letter_code
_entity_poly.pdbx_strand_id
1 'polypeptide(L)'
;MKRITVQKTKTFLLCVFTFIIVTAISCEKDSTSNEEIIIENLPEISGYPIVDTDIILFYDDLNEIQEPNPVELFYGQDATYYGNQPSYTDNGDGTITDNVTGLMWQKDMGSKISFAEAAGTASALRLGGYSDWRVPTIKELYSLILFSGQVSGETAIKNFINETYFIQPLGNTSIGEREIDAQTWSSTQYLGRTMNNDETVFGVNFVDGRIKGYPKYKPGSSTANIMYFRMVRGNTSYGINDFVDNNDETVTDNATGLMWQKADDGTSRDWQGALEYAENLTLVGYTDWRLPNIKELQSIVDYSRCPSVTNSPAIDPVFQTTSIVDPDGVSGQYP
;
A
#
# COMPACT_ATOMS: atom_id res chain seq x y z
N MET A 1 50.63 64.09 42.72
CA MET A 1 51.05 65.52 42.75
C MET A 1 49.99 66.34 42.02
N LYS A 2 49.57 67.53 42.48
CA LYS A 2 48.47 68.31 41.86
C LYS A 2 48.93 69.05 40.58
N ARG A 3 48.07 69.11 39.55
CA ARG A 3 47.94 70.26 38.63
C ARG A 3 46.58 70.25 37.92
N ILE A 4 45.97 71.44 37.77
CA ILE A 4 44.66 71.71 37.15
C ILE A 4 44.90 72.65 35.95
N THR A 5 43.85 72.85 35.12
CA THR A 5 43.56 73.96 34.17
C THR A 5 44.21 73.87 32.77
N VAL A 6 43.59 74.32 31.66
CA VAL A 6 42.30 75.05 31.42
C VAL A 6 41.54 74.46 30.21
N GLN A 7 40.21 74.66 30.12
CA GLN A 7 39.44 74.57 28.86
C GLN A 7 39.78 75.72 27.89
N LYS A 8 39.66 75.49 26.57
CA LYS A 8 39.32 76.54 25.58
C LYS A 8 38.44 75.99 24.47
N THR A 9 37.25 76.57 24.31
CA THR A 9 36.29 76.29 23.23
C THR A 9 36.69 77.01 21.95
N LYS A 10 36.59 76.36 20.78
CA LYS A 10 36.43 77.02 19.47
C LYS A 10 35.55 76.21 18.54
N THR A 11 34.62 76.90 17.90
CA THR A 11 33.70 76.40 16.86
C THR A 11 34.45 76.02 15.59
N PHE A 12 33.96 75.03 14.85
CA PHE A 12 34.22 74.92 13.41
C PHE A 12 32.95 74.52 12.65
N LEU A 13 32.88 74.91 11.38
CA LEU A 13 31.67 74.86 10.55
C LEU A 13 31.57 73.53 9.78
N LEU A 14 30.38 72.94 9.71
CA LEU A 14 30.13 71.71 8.96
C LEU A 14 29.75 72.05 7.51
N CYS A 15 30.61 71.70 6.55
CA CYS A 15 30.29 71.73 5.12
C CYS A 15 30.27 70.31 4.57
N VAL A 16 29.13 69.90 4.01
CA VAL A 16 28.94 68.59 3.37
C VAL A 16 29.40 68.66 1.92
N PHE A 17 30.21 67.69 1.51
CA PHE A 17 30.53 67.45 0.09
C PHE A 17 30.21 65.99 -0.25
N THR A 18 29.24 65.80 -1.13
CA THR A 18 28.82 64.48 -1.62
C THR A 18 29.74 64.01 -2.73
N PHE A 19 30.36 62.83 -2.56
CA PHE A 19 31.11 62.16 -3.63
C PHE A 19 30.22 61.11 -4.32
N ILE A 20 30.12 61.20 -5.65
CA ILE A 20 29.46 60.19 -6.48
C ILE A 20 30.54 59.21 -6.98
N ILE A 21 30.35 57.93 -6.72
CA ILE A 21 31.19 56.85 -7.26
C ILE A 21 30.44 56.21 -8.42
N VAL A 22 31.10 56.09 -9.57
CA VAL A 22 30.60 55.36 -10.74
C VAL A 22 31.36 54.03 -10.84
N THR A 23 30.67 52.93 -10.58
CA THR A 23 31.19 51.57 -10.82
C THR A 23 30.72 51.07 -12.18
N ALA A 24 31.64 50.49 -12.96
CA ALA A 24 31.30 49.90 -14.25
C ALA A 24 30.54 48.57 -14.05
N ILE A 25 29.49 48.36 -14.83
CA ILE A 25 28.71 47.12 -14.81
C ILE A 25 29.48 46.05 -15.60
N SER A 26 29.96 45.01 -14.92
CA SER A 26 30.32 43.75 -15.58
C SER A 26 29.04 42.97 -15.89
N CYS A 27 28.95 42.40 -17.08
CA CYS A 27 27.81 41.58 -17.47
C CYS A 27 28.05 40.13 -17.04
N GLU A 28 27.85 39.84 -15.75
CA GLU A 28 27.64 38.46 -15.32
C GLU A 28 26.32 37.97 -15.94
N LYS A 29 26.38 36.85 -16.66
CA LYS A 29 25.17 36.09 -16.96
C LYS A 29 24.77 35.40 -15.67
N ASP A 30 23.71 35.89 -15.04
CA ASP A 30 22.95 35.07 -14.10
C ASP A 30 22.53 33.79 -14.83
N SER A 31 23.21 32.69 -14.54
CA SER A 31 22.68 31.36 -14.78
C SER A 31 21.63 31.12 -13.70
N THR A 32 20.45 31.73 -13.88
CA THR A 32 19.26 31.34 -13.14
C THR A 32 19.03 29.87 -13.43
N SER A 33 19.45 29.01 -12.51
CA SER A 33 18.93 27.67 -12.42
C SER A 33 17.43 27.82 -12.20
N ASN A 34 16.65 27.55 -13.24
CA ASN A 34 15.29 27.11 -13.04
C ASN A 34 15.40 25.81 -12.25
N GLU A 35 15.32 25.92 -10.92
CA GLU A 35 14.72 24.87 -10.15
C GLU A 35 13.30 24.75 -10.70
N GLU A 36 13.08 23.75 -11.56
CA GLU A 36 11.72 23.33 -11.87
C GLU A 36 11.10 22.96 -10.52
N ILE A 37 10.16 23.80 -10.08
CA ILE A 37 9.28 23.45 -8.97
C ILE A 37 8.54 22.21 -9.46
N ILE A 38 9.00 21.04 -9.02
CA ILE A 38 8.27 19.78 -9.18
C ILE A 38 7.03 19.95 -8.32
N ILE A 39 5.97 20.46 -8.96
CA ILE A 39 4.63 20.51 -8.36
C ILE A 39 4.26 19.05 -8.13
N GLU A 40 4.16 18.65 -6.86
CA GLU A 40 3.76 17.29 -6.54
C GLU A 40 2.31 17.08 -6.98
N ASN A 41 2.13 16.39 -8.11
CA ASN A 41 0.82 16.00 -8.62
C ASN A 41 0.29 14.76 -7.86
N LEU A 42 0.35 14.84 -6.53
CA LEU A 42 -0.21 13.91 -5.57
C LEU A 42 -1.30 14.63 -4.77
N PRO A 43 -2.42 13.98 -4.43
CA PRO A 43 -3.38 14.54 -3.47
C PRO A 43 -2.78 14.56 -2.07
N GLU A 44 -3.17 15.52 -1.23
CA GLU A 44 -2.78 15.57 0.20
C GLU A 44 -3.49 14.47 1.00
N ILE A 45 -2.96 13.24 0.90
CA ILE A 45 -3.48 12.03 1.54
C ILE A 45 -2.39 11.41 2.43
N SER A 46 -2.78 11.04 3.65
CA SER A 46 -1.93 10.38 4.64
C SER A 46 -2.70 9.26 5.35
N GLY A 47 -1.98 8.40 6.08
CA GLY A 47 -2.54 7.18 6.65
C GLY A 47 -2.75 6.10 5.59
N TYR A 48 -3.75 5.25 5.83
CA TYR A 48 -4.04 4.02 5.10
C TYR A 48 -5.53 3.96 4.67
N PRO A 49 -6.03 4.91 3.85
CA PRO A 49 -7.39 4.86 3.33
C PRO A 49 -7.57 3.64 2.40
N ILE A 50 -8.29 2.62 2.87
CA ILE A 50 -8.41 1.35 2.17
C ILE A 50 -9.24 1.53 0.90
N VAL A 51 -8.64 1.22 -0.25
CA VAL A 51 -9.32 1.16 -1.55
C VAL A 51 -10.37 0.06 -1.51
N ASP A 52 -11.54 0.32 -2.08
CA ASP A 52 -12.64 -0.63 -2.25
C ASP A 52 -12.27 -1.83 -3.16
N THR A 53 -13.04 -2.92 -3.11
CA THR A 53 -12.77 -4.16 -3.87
C THR A 53 -13.27 -4.13 -5.31
N ASP A 54 -14.15 -3.18 -5.69
CA ASP A 54 -14.88 -3.13 -6.96
C ASP A 54 -15.92 -4.27 -7.13
N ILE A 55 -16.36 -4.88 -6.01
CA ILE A 55 -17.45 -5.87 -5.99
C ILE A 55 -18.81 -5.16 -5.88
N ILE A 56 -19.61 -5.26 -6.93
CA ILE A 56 -20.96 -4.64 -7.04
C ILE A 56 -22.08 -5.67 -7.27
N LEU A 57 -21.77 -6.96 -7.16
CA LEU A 57 -22.67 -8.07 -7.39
C LEU A 57 -22.87 -8.85 -6.09
N PHE A 58 -24.08 -9.36 -5.88
CA PHE A 58 -24.49 -10.11 -4.71
C PHE A 58 -24.59 -11.59 -5.05
N TYR A 59 -24.27 -12.46 -4.10
CA TYR A 59 -24.30 -13.91 -4.28
C TYR A 59 -25.08 -14.64 -3.18
N ASP A 60 -25.67 -15.78 -3.52
CA ASP A 60 -25.94 -16.89 -2.58
C ASP A 60 -24.81 -17.94 -2.70
N ASP A 61 -24.89 -19.05 -1.97
CA ASP A 61 -23.86 -20.12 -2.00
C ASP A 61 -23.61 -20.75 -3.40
N LEU A 62 -24.47 -20.49 -4.38
CA LEU A 62 -24.52 -21.15 -5.69
C LEU A 62 -24.67 -20.21 -6.90
N ASN A 63 -25.24 -19.01 -6.73
CA ASN A 63 -25.69 -18.12 -7.81
C ASN A 63 -25.42 -16.64 -7.52
N GLU A 64 -25.41 -15.83 -8.58
CA GLU A 64 -25.61 -14.38 -8.51
C GLU A 64 -27.09 -14.07 -8.18
N ILE A 65 -27.33 -13.13 -7.27
CA ILE A 65 -28.65 -12.70 -6.81
C ILE A 65 -28.84 -11.18 -6.95
N GLN A 66 -30.02 -10.67 -6.62
CA GLN A 66 -30.23 -9.23 -6.43
C GLN A 66 -29.81 -8.82 -5.02
N GLU A 67 -29.56 -7.53 -4.80
CA GLU A 67 -29.31 -6.94 -3.47
C GLU A 67 -30.36 -7.42 -2.45
N PRO A 68 -29.97 -8.18 -1.41
CA PRO A 68 -30.89 -8.61 -0.37
C PRO A 68 -31.35 -7.43 0.48
N ASN A 69 -32.58 -7.48 1.00
CA ASN A 69 -33.04 -6.51 1.98
C ASN A 69 -32.35 -6.75 3.34
N PRO A 70 -32.25 -5.74 4.24
CA PRO A 70 -31.55 -5.85 5.55
C PRO A 70 -32.09 -6.88 6.57
N VAL A 71 -33.03 -7.73 6.18
CA VAL A 71 -33.62 -8.82 6.99
C VAL A 71 -33.66 -10.15 6.23
N GLU A 72 -33.01 -10.22 5.07
CA GLU A 72 -32.94 -11.40 4.21
C GLU A 72 -31.56 -12.07 4.32
N LEU A 73 -31.50 -13.35 3.96
CA LEU A 73 -30.24 -14.11 3.95
C LEU A 73 -29.27 -13.49 2.95
N PHE A 74 -27.97 -13.57 3.26
CA PHE A 74 -26.88 -12.98 2.49
C PHE A 74 -26.92 -11.44 2.39
N TYR A 75 -27.61 -10.71 3.27
CA TYR A 75 -27.33 -9.28 3.47
C TYR A 75 -25.93 -9.05 4.09
N GLY A 76 -25.40 -7.82 4.05
CA GLY A 76 -24.11 -7.47 4.67
C GLY A 76 -22.86 -7.87 3.83
N GLN A 77 -23.03 -8.14 2.54
CA GLN A 77 -21.93 -8.50 1.64
C GLN A 77 -20.99 -7.31 1.37
N ASP A 78 -19.83 -7.58 0.76
CA ASP A 78 -18.92 -6.55 0.24
C ASP A 78 -19.67 -5.48 -0.60
N ALA A 79 -20.53 -5.95 -1.52
CA ALA A 79 -21.38 -5.08 -2.36
C ALA A 79 -22.44 -4.25 -1.59
N THR A 80 -22.71 -4.54 -0.32
CA THR A 80 -23.58 -3.71 0.55
C THR A 80 -22.85 -2.42 0.99
N TYR A 81 -21.51 -2.41 1.03
CA TYR A 81 -20.74 -1.35 1.68
C TYR A 81 -19.79 -0.62 0.73
N TYR A 82 -20.22 0.56 0.28
CA TYR A 82 -19.42 1.44 -0.56
C TYR A 82 -18.24 2.06 0.21
N GLY A 83 -17.05 1.49 0.05
CA GLY A 83 -15.78 2.03 0.52
C GLY A 83 -15.17 3.06 -0.44
N ASN A 84 -13.85 3.26 -0.35
CA ASN A 84 -13.14 4.23 -1.20
C ASN A 84 -12.95 3.67 -2.63
N GLN A 85 -13.97 3.87 -3.47
CA GLN A 85 -14.05 3.37 -4.85
C GLN A 85 -12.78 3.68 -5.67
N PRO A 86 -12.24 2.72 -6.46
CA PRO A 86 -10.91 2.88 -7.08
C PRO A 86 -10.85 4.05 -8.06
N SER A 87 -10.06 5.08 -7.70
CA SER A 87 -9.96 6.33 -8.44
C SER A 87 -8.52 6.62 -8.83
N TYR A 88 -8.29 6.83 -10.14
CA TYR A 88 -6.96 7.00 -10.71
C TYR A 88 -6.93 8.19 -11.67
N THR A 89 -5.74 8.77 -11.83
CA THR A 89 -5.46 9.83 -12.82
C THR A 89 -4.26 9.40 -13.66
N ASP A 90 -4.43 9.34 -14.99
CA ASP A 90 -3.30 9.18 -15.91
C ASP A 90 -2.66 10.55 -16.17
N ASN A 91 -1.40 10.70 -15.77
CA ASN A 91 -0.68 11.97 -15.88
C ASN A 91 -0.12 12.20 -17.30
N GLY A 92 -0.24 11.23 -18.21
CA GLY A 92 0.21 11.33 -19.60
C GLY A 92 1.73 11.20 -19.81
N ASP A 93 2.48 11.02 -18.74
CA ASP A 93 3.96 10.93 -18.70
C ASP A 93 4.48 9.50 -18.40
N GLY A 94 3.56 8.52 -18.32
CA GLY A 94 3.84 7.14 -17.91
C GLY A 94 3.63 6.87 -16.42
N THR A 95 3.17 7.85 -15.63
CA THR A 95 2.75 7.68 -14.23
C THR A 95 1.22 7.71 -14.09
N ILE A 96 0.72 6.95 -13.12
CA ILE A 96 -0.68 6.95 -12.68
C ILE A 96 -0.71 7.42 -11.23
N THR A 97 -1.42 8.51 -10.93
CA THR A 97 -1.74 8.90 -9.55
C THR A 97 -2.94 8.09 -9.07
N ASP A 98 -2.85 7.52 -7.88
CA ASP A 98 -3.95 6.88 -7.16
C ASP A 98 -4.57 7.93 -6.22
N ASN A 99 -5.81 8.32 -6.55
CA ASN A 99 -6.53 9.40 -5.89
C ASN A 99 -7.15 8.97 -4.55
N VAL A 100 -7.09 7.68 -4.19
CA VAL A 100 -7.53 7.17 -2.89
C VAL A 100 -6.33 7.05 -1.95
N THR A 101 -5.22 6.47 -2.42
CA THR A 101 -4.10 6.11 -1.52
C THR A 101 -3.04 7.20 -1.38
N GLY A 102 -2.99 8.19 -2.28
CA GLY A 102 -1.90 9.17 -2.33
C GLY A 102 -0.58 8.57 -2.86
N LEU A 103 -0.64 7.40 -3.48
CA LEU A 103 0.48 6.78 -4.19
C LEU A 103 0.49 7.25 -5.65
N MET A 104 1.68 7.19 -6.27
CA MET A 104 1.84 7.34 -7.71
C MET A 104 2.66 6.17 -8.24
N TRP A 105 2.17 5.58 -9.34
CA TRP A 105 2.56 4.28 -9.84
C TRP A 105 3.12 4.35 -11.25
N GLN A 106 4.03 3.43 -11.55
CA GLN A 106 4.50 3.15 -12.90
C GLN A 106 3.39 2.49 -13.75
N LYS A 107 3.03 3.11 -14.89
CA LYS A 107 1.98 2.62 -15.80
C LYS A 107 2.31 1.27 -16.46
N ASP A 108 3.53 1.13 -16.97
CA ASP A 108 4.05 -0.08 -17.62
C ASP A 108 5.22 -0.66 -16.82
N MET A 109 5.09 -1.89 -16.34
CA MET A 109 6.10 -2.60 -15.54
C MET A 109 7.38 -2.96 -16.33
N GLY A 110 7.35 -2.89 -17.66
CA GLY A 110 8.51 -3.17 -18.51
C GLY A 110 8.89 -4.65 -18.53
N SER A 111 10.13 -4.97 -18.16
CA SER A 111 10.67 -6.34 -18.23
C SER A 111 10.77 -7.00 -16.85
N LYS A 112 10.66 -8.34 -16.80
CA LYS A 112 10.92 -9.13 -15.59
C LYS A 112 12.39 -8.99 -15.17
N ILE A 113 12.63 -8.73 -13.89
CA ILE A 113 13.97 -8.60 -13.28
C ILE A 113 14.05 -9.42 -11.99
N SER A 114 15.27 -9.65 -11.47
CA SER A 114 15.44 -10.34 -10.18
C SER A 114 15.18 -9.44 -8.99
N PHE A 115 14.81 -10.04 -7.85
CA PHE A 115 14.59 -9.31 -6.59
C PHE A 115 15.83 -8.51 -6.12
N ALA A 116 17.04 -8.96 -6.47
CA ALA A 116 18.28 -8.27 -6.14
C ALA A 116 18.52 -7.00 -6.97
N GLU A 117 17.97 -6.92 -8.19
CA GLU A 117 18.12 -5.77 -9.08
C GLU A 117 17.11 -4.65 -8.75
N ALA A 118 15.92 -5.02 -8.25
CA ALA A 118 14.75 -4.14 -8.14
C ALA A 118 14.99 -2.82 -7.40
N ALA A 119 15.73 -2.83 -6.28
CA ALA A 119 16.07 -1.60 -5.55
C ALA A 119 17.03 -0.68 -6.32
N GLY A 120 17.94 -1.25 -7.11
CA GLY A 120 18.81 -0.50 -8.03
C GLY A 120 18.00 0.09 -9.19
N THR A 121 17.10 -0.71 -9.79
CA THR A 121 16.20 -0.25 -10.85
C THR A 121 15.30 0.89 -10.38
N ALA A 122 14.72 0.80 -9.17
CA ALA A 122 13.86 1.83 -8.60
C ALA A 122 14.63 3.15 -8.36
N SER A 123 15.76 3.11 -7.66
CA SER A 123 16.57 4.31 -7.38
C SER A 123 17.18 4.97 -8.64
N ALA A 124 17.33 4.21 -9.73
CA ALA A 124 17.75 4.72 -11.04
C ALA A 124 16.59 5.24 -11.92
N LEU A 125 15.33 4.94 -11.60
CA LEU A 125 14.18 5.29 -12.43
C LEU A 125 13.93 6.81 -12.45
N ARG A 126 13.71 7.37 -13.65
CA ARG A 126 13.42 8.81 -13.87
C ARG A 126 12.14 8.99 -14.69
N LEU A 127 11.06 8.40 -14.20
CA LEU A 127 9.73 8.41 -14.80
C LEU A 127 8.91 9.59 -14.27
N GLY A 128 8.17 10.28 -15.14
CA GLY A 128 7.40 11.50 -14.80
C GLY A 128 8.23 12.68 -14.28
N GLY A 129 9.55 12.67 -14.48
CA GLY A 129 10.48 13.62 -13.87
C GLY A 129 10.89 13.29 -12.42
N TYR A 130 10.18 12.36 -11.77
CA TYR A 130 10.41 11.95 -10.38
C TYR A 130 11.62 11.00 -10.24
N SER A 131 12.21 10.94 -9.05
CA SER A 131 13.46 10.21 -8.76
C SER A 131 13.49 9.42 -7.44
N ASP A 132 12.40 9.52 -6.69
CA ASP A 132 12.10 8.93 -5.37
C ASP A 132 11.35 7.59 -5.48
N TRP A 133 11.40 6.96 -6.66
CA TRP A 133 10.77 5.67 -6.95
C TRP A 133 11.32 4.53 -6.07
N ARG A 134 10.41 3.71 -5.54
CA ARG A 134 10.68 2.57 -4.66
C ARG A 134 9.90 1.32 -5.07
N VAL A 135 10.33 0.17 -4.55
CA VAL A 135 9.61 -1.11 -4.70
C VAL A 135 8.42 -1.11 -3.72
N PRO A 136 7.17 -1.34 -4.18
CA PRO A 136 5.98 -1.31 -3.34
C PRO A 136 5.96 -2.45 -2.32
N THR A 137 5.38 -2.22 -1.15
CA THR A 137 5.03 -3.27 -0.18
C THR A 137 3.86 -4.13 -0.69
N ILE A 138 3.58 -5.25 -0.02
CA ILE A 138 2.45 -6.10 -0.37
C ILE A 138 1.10 -5.41 -0.15
N LYS A 139 0.93 -4.61 0.91
CA LYS A 139 -0.28 -3.81 1.18
C LYS A 139 -0.52 -2.76 0.10
N GLU A 140 0.54 -2.15 -0.44
CA GLU A 140 0.44 -1.23 -1.58
C GLU A 140 0.06 -1.95 -2.88
N LEU A 141 0.68 -3.09 -3.22
CA LEU A 141 0.25 -3.85 -4.40
C LEU A 141 -1.19 -4.39 -4.27
N TYR A 142 -1.67 -4.63 -3.04
CA TYR A 142 -3.02 -5.12 -2.80
C TYR A 142 -4.10 -4.06 -3.02
N SER A 143 -3.78 -2.75 -2.86
CA SER A 143 -4.74 -1.67 -3.11
C SER A 143 -5.24 -1.66 -4.56
N LEU A 144 -4.34 -2.00 -5.51
CA LEU A 144 -4.59 -2.04 -6.95
C LEU A 144 -5.46 -3.21 -7.41
N ILE A 145 -5.71 -4.24 -6.58
CA ILE A 145 -6.49 -5.41 -6.99
C ILE A 145 -7.96 -5.02 -7.16
N LEU A 146 -8.55 -5.30 -8.33
CA LEU A 146 -10.00 -5.31 -8.53
C LEU A 146 -10.50 -6.74 -8.42
N PHE A 147 -11.34 -7.04 -7.43
CA PHE A 147 -11.86 -8.39 -7.22
C PHE A 147 -12.94 -8.79 -8.22
N SER A 148 -13.46 -7.82 -8.98
CA SER A 148 -14.31 -8.03 -10.17
C SER A 148 -13.57 -8.64 -11.38
N GLY A 149 -12.30 -9.03 -11.26
CA GLY A 149 -11.53 -9.74 -12.29
C GLY A 149 -11.95 -11.21 -12.46
N GLN A 150 -11.49 -11.87 -13.53
CA GLN A 150 -11.86 -13.24 -13.85
C GLN A 150 -10.73 -14.01 -14.56
N VAL A 151 -10.51 -15.25 -14.11
CA VAL A 151 -9.52 -16.21 -14.67
C VAL A 151 -10.15 -17.60 -14.78
N SER A 152 -9.81 -18.36 -15.83
CA SER A 152 -10.24 -19.76 -15.98
C SER A 152 -9.01 -20.66 -16.09
N GLY A 153 -8.66 -21.30 -14.96
CA GLY A 153 -7.45 -22.10 -14.84
C GLY A 153 -6.18 -21.28 -15.04
N GLU A 154 -5.62 -21.32 -16.24
CA GLU A 154 -4.39 -20.64 -16.64
C GLU A 154 -4.62 -19.55 -17.71
N THR A 155 -5.88 -19.34 -18.13
CA THR A 155 -6.31 -18.35 -19.13
C THR A 155 -6.93 -17.12 -18.47
N ALA A 156 -6.49 -15.93 -18.87
CA ALA A 156 -7.05 -14.65 -18.44
C ALA A 156 -8.39 -14.37 -19.13
N ILE A 157 -9.38 -13.85 -18.40
CA ILE A 157 -10.67 -13.40 -18.97
C ILE A 157 -10.86 -11.90 -18.74
N LYS A 158 -10.58 -11.43 -17.52
CA LYS A 158 -10.49 -10.00 -17.15
C LYS A 158 -9.42 -9.87 -16.08
N ASN A 159 -8.43 -8.99 -16.28
CA ASN A 159 -7.39 -8.81 -15.27
C ASN A 159 -7.97 -8.14 -14.01
N PHE A 160 -7.40 -8.50 -12.86
CA PHE A 160 -7.76 -8.03 -11.51
C PHE A 160 -7.10 -6.67 -11.21
N ILE A 161 -7.07 -5.75 -12.18
CA ILE A 161 -6.49 -4.40 -12.09
C ILE A 161 -7.16 -3.50 -13.15
N ASN A 162 -7.21 -2.18 -12.94
CA ASN A 162 -7.86 -1.28 -13.90
C ASN A 162 -7.00 -1.05 -15.17
N GLU A 163 -7.27 -1.84 -16.22
CA GLU A 163 -6.54 -1.80 -17.50
C GLU A 163 -6.70 -0.49 -18.30
N THR A 164 -7.61 0.40 -17.89
CA THR A 164 -7.68 1.78 -18.44
C THR A 164 -6.43 2.58 -18.06
N TYR A 165 -5.93 2.36 -16.84
CA TYR A 165 -4.80 3.09 -16.27
C TYR A 165 -3.52 2.27 -16.25
N PHE A 166 -3.58 0.96 -16.02
CA PHE A 166 -2.41 0.11 -15.86
C PHE A 166 -2.19 -0.80 -17.07
N ILE A 167 -0.99 -0.75 -17.65
CA ILE A 167 -0.56 -1.77 -18.61
C ILE A 167 -0.18 -3.01 -17.80
N GLN A 168 -0.95 -4.08 -17.99
CA GLN A 168 -0.74 -5.37 -17.35
C GLN A 168 -0.32 -6.41 -18.39
N PRO A 169 0.96 -6.86 -18.40
CA PRO A 169 1.39 -7.95 -19.26
C PRO A 169 0.79 -9.29 -18.80
N LEU A 170 0.71 -10.22 -19.75
CA LEU A 170 0.52 -11.65 -19.52
C LEU A 170 1.88 -12.37 -19.68
N GLY A 171 2.01 -13.59 -19.16
CA GLY A 171 3.19 -14.42 -19.42
C GLY A 171 3.27 -14.85 -20.90
N ASN A 172 4.49 -15.01 -21.41
CA ASN A 172 4.76 -15.20 -22.83
C ASN A 172 4.63 -16.67 -23.28
N THR A 173 3.46 -17.02 -23.81
CA THR A 173 3.15 -18.37 -24.34
C THR A 173 4.06 -18.84 -25.47
N SER A 174 4.69 -17.93 -26.22
CA SER A 174 5.64 -18.31 -27.29
C SER A 174 6.96 -18.90 -26.78
N ILE A 175 7.29 -18.72 -25.49
CA ILE A 175 8.45 -19.33 -24.82
C ILE A 175 8.08 -20.36 -23.76
N GLY A 176 6.79 -20.76 -23.68
CA GLY A 176 6.29 -21.77 -22.74
C GLY A 176 5.93 -21.25 -21.35
N GLU A 177 5.81 -19.93 -21.16
CA GLU A 177 5.10 -19.38 -20.00
C GLU A 177 3.57 -19.48 -20.21
N ARG A 178 2.78 -19.38 -19.14
CA ARG A 178 1.31 -19.31 -19.20
C ARG A 178 0.86 -17.85 -19.13
N GLU A 179 -0.38 -17.54 -19.50
CA GLU A 179 -0.89 -16.16 -19.41
C GLU A 179 -0.82 -15.63 -17.96
N ILE A 180 -1.12 -16.49 -16.98
CA ILE A 180 -0.99 -16.21 -15.54
C ILE A 180 0.46 -16.06 -15.03
N ASP A 181 1.49 -16.27 -15.85
CA ASP A 181 2.90 -16.09 -15.44
C ASP A 181 3.37 -14.63 -15.59
N ALA A 182 2.59 -13.71 -15.02
CA ALA A 182 2.87 -12.28 -14.94
C ALA A 182 2.88 -11.75 -13.50
N GLN A 183 3.48 -12.54 -12.61
CA GLN A 183 3.62 -12.24 -11.20
C GLN A 183 4.38 -10.92 -10.96
N THR A 184 3.94 -10.13 -9.98
CA THR A 184 4.54 -8.85 -9.58
C THR A 184 5.06 -8.96 -8.15
N TRP A 185 6.36 -8.78 -7.94
CA TRP A 185 6.98 -8.84 -6.62
C TRP A 185 6.76 -7.55 -5.81
N SER A 186 6.57 -7.70 -4.50
CA SER A 186 6.65 -6.60 -3.52
C SER A 186 8.05 -6.53 -2.88
N SER A 187 8.28 -5.52 -2.04
CA SER A 187 9.42 -5.44 -1.12
C SER A 187 9.21 -6.28 0.15
N THR A 188 8.00 -6.75 0.42
CA THR A 188 7.64 -7.53 1.61
C THR A 188 8.11 -8.97 1.45
N GLN A 189 9.21 -9.30 2.12
CA GLN A 189 9.73 -10.67 2.21
C GLN A 189 8.92 -11.47 3.23
N TYR A 190 8.77 -12.78 3.01
CA TYR A 190 8.23 -13.66 4.04
C TYR A 190 9.30 -13.90 5.10
N LEU A 191 8.92 -13.80 6.38
CA LEU A 191 9.85 -14.01 7.50
C LEU A 191 10.25 -15.49 7.65
N GLY A 192 9.33 -16.40 7.33
CA GLY A 192 9.58 -17.84 7.31
C GLY A 192 10.26 -18.31 6.02
N ARG A 193 10.26 -19.63 5.83
CA ARG A 193 10.72 -20.30 4.61
C ARG A 193 9.63 -21.22 4.09
N THR A 194 9.59 -21.46 2.78
CA THR A 194 8.62 -22.40 2.16
C THR A 194 9.34 -23.55 1.46
N MET A 195 8.61 -24.38 0.73
CA MET A 195 9.06 -25.42 -0.23
C MET A 195 10.59 -25.60 -0.34
N ASN A 196 11.12 -26.68 0.26
CA ASN A 196 12.56 -27.00 0.30
C ASN A 196 13.46 -26.02 1.10
N ASN A 197 12.87 -25.26 2.03
CA ASN A 197 13.56 -24.27 2.87
C ASN A 197 14.03 -23.00 2.12
N ASP A 198 13.37 -22.69 0.99
CA ASP A 198 13.63 -21.52 0.16
C ASP A 198 13.15 -20.21 0.81
N GLU A 199 13.85 -19.12 0.49
CA GLU A 199 13.43 -17.75 0.84
C GLU A 199 12.40 -17.23 -0.15
N THR A 200 11.27 -16.76 0.35
CA THR A 200 10.18 -16.22 -0.46
C THR A 200 9.93 -14.74 -0.24
N VAL A 201 9.37 -14.12 -1.27
CA VAL A 201 8.90 -12.75 -1.29
C VAL A 201 7.41 -12.78 -1.61
N PHE A 202 6.60 -12.00 -0.89
CA PHE A 202 5.20 -11.85 -1.25
C PHE A 202 5.08 -11.06 -2.55
N GLY A 203 4.17 -11.47 -3.42
CA GLY A 203 3.82 -10.73 -4.62
C GLY A 203 2.34 -10.91 -4.96
N VAL A 204 1.84 -9.99 -5.79
CA VAL A 204 0.49 -10.05 -6.36
C VAL A 204 0.59 -10.53 -7.81
N ASN A 205 -0.38 -11.30 -8.25
CA ASN A 205 -0.58 -11.59 -9.67
C ASN A 205 -1.91 -11.03 -10.14
N PHE A 206 -1.88 -9.87 -10.80
CA PHE A 206 -3.07 -9.19 -11.31
C PHE A 206 -3.78 -9.96 -12.44
N VAL A 207 -3.22 -11.08 -12.93
CA VAL A 207 -3.88 -11.97 -13.90
C VAL A 207 -4.74 -13.04 -13.21
N ASP A 208 -4.41 -13.45 -11.98
CA ASP A 208 -5.14 -14.52 -11.27
C ASP A 208 -5.61 -14.14 -9.84
N GLY A 209 -5.60 -12.85 -9.51
CA GLY A 209 -6.26 -12.25 -8.35
C GLY A 209 -5.64 -12.54 -6.98
N ARG A 210 -4.42 -13.08 -6.93
CA ARG A 210 -3.87 -13.72 -5.72
C ARG A 210 -2.59 -13.05 -5.21
N ILE A 211 -2.48 -12.90 -3.89
CA ILE A 211 -1.19 -12.86 -3.18
C ILE A 211 -0.61 -14.27 -3.17
N LYS A 212 0.69 -14.42 -3.42
CA LYS A 212 1.44 -15.67 -3.19
C LYS A 212 2.84 -15.38 -2.66
N GLY A 213 3.44 -16.36 -1.98
CA GLY A 213 4.86 -16.36 -1.64
C GLY A 213 5.69 -16.98 -2.77
N TYR A 214 6.61 -16.21 -3.36
CA TYR A 214 7.40 -16.61 -4.53
C TYR A 214 8.88 -16.75 -4.21
N PRO A 215 9.57 -17.83 -4.64
CA PRO A 215 10.98 -18.05 -4.32
C PRO A 215 11.89 -17.09 -5.11
N LYS A 216 12.91 -16.55 -4.43
CA LYS A 216 13.93 -15.66 -5.03
C LYS A 216 14.77 -16.34 -6.11
N TYR A 217 14.84 -17.67 -6.08
CA TYR A 217 15.63 -18.51 -6.98
C TYR A 217 14.74 -19.57 -7.65
N LYS A 218 15.20 -20.14 -8.76
CA LYS A 218 14.48 -21.22 -9.45
C LYS A 218 14.64 -22.53 -8.64
N PRO A 219 13.56 -23.31 -8.39
CA PRO A 219 13.63 -24.49 -7.53
C PRO A 219 14.78 -25.44 -7.86
N GLY A 220 15.55 -25.82 -6.85
CA GLY A 220 16.73 -26.67 -6.99
C GLY A 220 17.95 -26.02 -7.67
N SER A 221 17.97 -24.69 -7.81
CA SER A 221 19.06 -23.94 -8.45
C SER A 221 19.39 -22.64 -7.69
N SER A 222 20.64 -22.17 -7.83
CA SER A 222 21.05 -20.81 -7.42
C SER A 222 20.75 -19.76 -8.50
N THR A 223 20.16 -20.13 -9.64
CA THR A 223 19.71 -19.19 -10.66
C THR A 223 18.61 -18.30 -10.08
N ALA A 224 18.81 -16.98 -10.10
CA ALA A 224 17.80 -16.02 -9.70
C ALA A 224 16.50 -16.23 -10.49
N ASN A 225 15.37 -16.11 -9.79
CA ASN A 225 14.06 -16.02 -10.42
C ASN A 225 13.83 -14.58 -10.89
N ILE A 226 12.96 -14.37 -11.87
CA ILE A 226 12.64 -13.04 -12.41
C ILE A 226 11.14 -12.84 -12.51
N MET A 227 10.66 -11.68 -12.06
CA MET A 227 9.23 -11.31 -12.04
C MET A 227 9.09 -9.82 -12.36
N TYR A 228 7.86 -9.37 -12.60
CA TYR A 228 7.59 -7.94 -12.81
C TYR A 228 7.68 -7.16 -11.49
N PHE A 229 7.88 -5.85 -11.62
CA PHE A 229 7.73 -4.88 -10.54
C PHE A 229 6.95 -3.68 -11.09
N ARG A 230 6.01 -3.15 -10.29
CA ARG A 230 5.34 -1.88 -10.55
C ARG A 230 5.88 -0.86 -9.56
N MET A 231 6.85 -0.04 -9.96
CA MET A 231 7.46 0.91 -9.03
C MET A 231 6.43 1.95 -8.56
N VAL A 232 6.60 2.43 -7.33
CA VAL A 232 5.70 3.36 -6.65
C VAL A 232 6.46 4.53 -6.02
N ARG A 233 5.78 5.66 -5.82
CA ARG A 233 6.22 6.81 -5.01
C ARG A 233 5.00 7.41 -4.29
N GLY A 234 5.19 8.48 -3.50
CA GLY A 234 4.12 9.06 -2.69
C GLY A 234 3.89 8.34 -1.36
N ASN A 235 2.68 8.46 -0.81
CA ASN A 235 2.28 8.14 0.58
C ASN A 235 3.09 7.00 1.22
N THR A 236 3.96 7.35 2.17
CA THR A 236 4.82 6.40 2.90
C THR A 236 4.18 5.85 4.18
N SER A 237 3.01 6.35 4.57
CA SER A 237 2.18 5.79 5.64
C SER A 237 1.18 4.72 5.15
N TYR A 238 1.01 4.54 3.85
CA TYR A 238 0.10 3.53 3.33
C TYR A 238 0.53 2.12 3.73
N GLY A 239 -0.39 1.33 4.28
CA GLY A 239 -0.10 -0.01 4.81
C GLY A 239 0.34 -0.05 6.27
N ILE A 240 0.56 1.10 6.92
CA ILE A 240 0.92 1.21 8.33
C ILE A 240 -0.35 1.52 9.13
N ASN A 241 -0.69 0.64 10.08
CA ASN A 241 -1.82 0.80 10.99
C ASN A 241 -1.43 1.64 12.23
N ASP A 242 -2.41 2.27 12.88
CA ASP A 242 -2.25 2.96 14.16
C ASP A 242 -3.29 2.44 15.17
N PHE A 243 -3.02 1.24 15.70
CA PHE A 243 -3.94 0.51 16.57
C PHE A 243 -3.98 1.07 18.00
N VAL A 244 -5.19 1.33 18.50
CA VAL A 244 -5.47 1.76 19.86
C VAL A 244 -6.41 0.77 20.52
N ASP A 245 -5.96 0.17 21.62
CA ASP A 245 -6.77 -0.63 22.53
C ASP A 245 -7.74 0.28 23.30
N ASN A 246 -9.04 0.19 23.01
CA ASN A 246 -10.06 0.99 23.69
C ASN A 246 -10.37 0.49 25.11
N ASN A 247 -9.81 -0.67 25.50
CA ASN A 247 -9.99 -1.33 26.80
C ASN A 247 -11.45 -1.78 27.10
N ASP A 248 -12.27 -1.89 26.06
CA ASP A 248 -13.73 -2.13 26.14
C ASP A 248 -14.22 -3.30 25.24
N GLU A 249 -13.31 -4.17 24.80
CA GLU A 249 -13.51 -5.25 23.81
C GLU A 249 -13.42 -4.81 22.33
N THR A 250 -13.09 -3.53 22.06
CA THR A 250 -12.77 -3.03 20.69
C THR A 250 -11.32 -2.54 20.52
N VAL A 251 -10.89 -2.44 19.25
CA VAL A 251 -9.63 -1.81 18.82
C VAL A 251 -9.91 -0.82 17.69
N THR A 252 -9.49 0.43 17.85
CA THR A 252 -9.55 1.44 16.77
C THR A 252 -8.25 1.41 15.97
N ASP A 253 -8.32 1.56 14.64
CA ASP A 253 -7.16 1.84 13.78
C ASP A 253 -7.28 3.24 13.20
N ASN A 254 -6.53 4.21 13.75
CA ASN A 254 -6.64 5.61 13.31
C ASN A 254 -6.10 5.83 11.88
N ALA A 255 -5.31 4.89 11.34
CA ALA A 255 -4.75 5.02 9.99
C ALA A 255 -5.74 4.62 8.89
N THR A 256 -6.61 3.64 9.17
CA THR A 256 -7.67 3.18 8.25
C THR A 256 -9.03 3.82 8.55
N GLY A 257 -9.23 4.31 9.79
CA GLY A 257 -10.50 4.83 10.28
C GLY A 257 -11.48 3.76 10.75
N LEU A 258 -11.07 2.49 10.76
CA LEU A 258 -11.90 1.35 11.15
C LEU A 258 -11.84 1.08 12.67
N MET A 259 -12.93 0.49 13.18
CA MET A 259 -12.99 -0.10 14.51
C MET A 259 -13.24 -1.61 14.36
N TRP A 260 -12.54 -2.39 15.18
CA TRP A 260 -12.50 -3.84 15.10
C TRP A 260 -12.95 -4.47 16.42
N GLN A 261 -13.52 -5.67 16.37
CA GLN A 261 -13.62 -6.53 17.54
C GLN A 261 -12.20 -6.88 18.00
N LYS A 262 -11.91 -6.78 19.30
CA LYS A 262 -10.58 -7.09 19.84
C LYS A 262 -10.28 -8.59 19.83
N ALA A 263 -11.31 -9.43 19.87
CA ALA A 263 -11.20 -10.88 19.85
C ALA A 263 -12.11 -11.47 18.75
N ASP A 264 -11.74 -12.63 18.21
CA ASP A 264 -12.72 -13.52 17.60
C ASP A 264 -13.58 -14.21 18.67
N ASP A 265 -14.77 -14.69 18.30
CA ASP A 265 -15.73 -15.32 19.22
C ASP A 265 -15.56 -16.85 19.34
N GLY A 266 -14.45 -17.39 18.84
CA GLY A 266 -14.13 -18.82 18.81
C GLY A 266 -15.08 -19.70 17.99
N THR A 267 -16.04 -19.11 17.25
CA THR A 267 -17.15 -19.86 16.65
C THR A 267 -17.06 -19.85 15.11
N SER A 268 -16.58 -20.96 14.55
CA SER A 268 -16.58 -21.18 13.10
C SER A 268 -17.99 -21.17 12.53
N ARG A 269 -18.18 -20.47 11.41
CA ARG A 269 -19.44 -20.34 10.67
C ARG A 269 -19.21 -20.57 9.18
N ASP A 270 -20.28 -20.87 8.45
CA ASP A 270 -20.30 -20.67 7.00
C ASP A 270 -20.43 -19.17 6.67
N TRP A 271 -20.40 -18.84 5.37
CA TRP A 271 -20.43 -17.44 4.92
C TRP A 271 -21.76 -16.74 5.25
N GLN A 272 -22.90 -17.41 5.00
CA GLN A 272 -24.23 -16.88 5.34
C GLN A 272 -24.35 -16.58 6.85
N GLY A 273 -23.91 -17.49 7.71
CA GLY A 273 -23.93 -17.31 9.16
C GLY A 273 -22.92 -16.27 9.66
N ALA A 274 -21.78 -16.09 8.98
CA ALA A 274 -20.81 -15.05 9.31
C ALA A 274 -21.35 -13.65 9.00
N LEU A 275 -22.08 -13.49 7.89
CA LEU A 275 -22.85 -12.30 7.56
C LEU A 275 -23.93 -12.03 8.63
N GLU A 276 -24.82 -13.00 8.86
CA GLU A 276 -25.92 -12.88 9.84
C GLU A 276 -25.42 -12.54 11.26
N TYR A 277 -24.29 -13.12 11.69
CA TYR A 277 -23.67 -12.80 12.97
C TYR A 277 -23.20 -11.34 13.07
N ALA A 278 -22.60 -10.79 12.01
CA ALA A 278 -22.06 -9.44 12.02
C ALA A 278 -23.19 -8.40 12.06
N GLU A 279 -24.19 -8.52 11.18
CA GLU A 279 -25.34 -7.59 11.10
C GLU A 279 -26.18 -7.56 12.38
N ASN A 280 -26.19 -8.66 13.15
CA ASN A 280 -26.90 -8.75 14.43
C ASN A 280 -26.01 -8.47 15.66
N LEU A 281 -24.73 -8.16 15.48
CA LEU A 281 -23.82 -7.92 16.59
C LEU A 281 -24.12 -6.57 17.27
N THR A 282 -24.30 -6.61 18.59
CA THR A 282 -24.31 -5.41 19.44
C THR A 282 -23.15 -5.51 20.44
N LEU A 283 -22.09 -4.72 20.22
CA LEU A 283 -20.88 -4.71 21.04
C LEU A 283 -20.51 -3.26 21.40
N VAL A 284 -20.24 -3.00 22.69
CA VAL A 284 -20.08 -1.66 23.31
C VAL A 284 -21.23 -0.65 22.98
N GLY A 285 -22.39 -1.16 22.56
CA GLY A 285 -23.54 -0.33 22.14
C GLY A 285 -23.51 0.14 20.69
N TYR A 286 -22.48 -0.25 19.91
CA TYR A 286 -22.46 -0.14 18.46
C TYR A 286 -23.28 -1.29 17.84
N THR A 287 -23.99 -0.99 16.75
CA THR A 287 -24.91 -1.91 16.04
C THR A 287 -24.75 -1.80 14.52
N ASP A 288 -23.61 -1.28 14.09
CA ASP A 288 -23.16 -1.02 12.73
C ASP A 288 -21.93 -1.89 12.39
N TRP A 289 -21.79 -3.00 13.12
CA TRP A 289 -20.87 -4.08 12.84
C TRP A 289 -21.27 -4.81 11.55
N ARG A 290 -20.27 -5.24 10.79
CA ARG A 290 -20.43 -5.91 9.50
C ARG A 290 -19.25 -6.84 9.25
N LEU A 291 -19.37 -7.75 8.28
CA LEU A 291 -18.23 -8.56 7.85
C LEU A 291 -17.21 -7.64 7.12
N PRO A 292 -15.91 -7.68 7.47
CA PRO A 292 -14.90 -6.91 6.76
C PRO A 292 -14.69 -7.50 5.36
N ASN A 293 -14.50 -6.65 4.35
CA ASN A 293 -14.13 -7.15 3.04
C ASN A 293 -12.66 -7.59 2.99
N ILE A 294 -12.27 -8.22 1.88
CA ILE A 294 -10.95 -8.86 1.80
C ILE A 294 -9.77 -7.87 1.87
N LYS A 295 -9.97 -6.59 1.48
CA LYS A 295 -8.94 -5.54 1.63
C LYS A 295 -8.87 -4.99 3.04
N GLU A 296 -10.02 -4.89 3.72
CA GLU A 296 -10.08 -4.54 5.14
C GLU A 296 -9.43 -5.64 6.01
N LEU A 297 -9.78 -6.90 5.76
CA LEU A 297 -9.16 -8.04 6.44
C LEU A 297 -7.65 -8.16 6.15
N GLN A 298 -7.20 -7.79 4.96
CA GLN A 298 -5.76 -7.72 4.63
C GLN A 298 -5.05 -6.54 5.31
N SER A 299 -5.79 -5.47 5.67
CA SER A 299 -5.21 -4.28 6.29
C SER A 299 -4.67 -4.55 7.70
N ILE A 300 -5.24 -5.51 8.43
CA ILE A 300 -4.79 -5.91 9.78
C ILE A 300 -3.70 -6.99 9.78
N VAL A 301 -3.30 -7.51 8.62
CA VAL A 301 -2.25 -8.52 8.52
C VAL A 301 -0.87 -7.91 8.81
N ASP A 302 -0.17 -8.46 9.80
CA ASP A 302 1.21 -8.14 10.12
C ASP A 302 2.16 -9.15 9.45
N TYR A 303 2.69 -8.75 8.30
CA TYR A 303 3.67 -9.53 7.52
C TYR A 303 5.05 -9.65 8.19
N SER A 304 5.31 -8.97 9.32
CA SER A 304 6.49 -9.18 10.16
C SER A 304 6.35 -10.37 11.12
N ARG A 305 5.21 -11.08 11.10
CA ARG A 305 4.89 -12.19 12.01
C ARG A 305 4.51 -13.44 11.23
N CYS A 306 4.91 -14.61 11.74
CA CYS A 306 4.40 -15.90 11.29
C CYS A 306 4.65 -16.99 12.34
N PRO A 307 3.78 -18.02 12.44
CA PRO A 307 3.91 -19.07 13.46
C PRO A 307 5.28 -19.73 13.51
N SER A 308 5.92 -19.96 12.35
CA SER A 308 7.23 -20.62 12.23
C SER A 308 8.44 -19.79 12.69
N VAL A 309 8.28 -18.50 13.00
CA VAL A 309 9.38 -17.64 13.46
C VAL A 309 9.03 -16.80 14.68
N THR A 310 7.81 -16.25 14.76
CA THR A 310 7.35 -15.44 15.91
C THR A 310 6.50 -16.24 16.91
N ASN A 311 6.18 -17.51 16.64
CA ASN A 311 5.28 -18.34 17.45
C ASN A 311 3.97 -17.61 17.78
N SER A 312 3.40 -16.96 16.75
CA SER A 312 2.24 -16.07 16.86
C SER A 312 1.50 -16.02 15.52
N PRO A 313 0.26 -15.51 15.49
CA PRO A 313 -0.46 -15.29 14.24
C PRO A 313 0.16 -14.09 13.49
N ALA A 314 -0.26 -13.91 12.25
CA ALA A 314 0.14 -12.80 11.36
C ALA A 314 -0.73 -11.54 11.55
N ILE A 315 -0.93 -11.12 12.80
CA ILE A 315 -1.74 -9.95 13.22
C ILE A 315 -1.09 -9.32 14.46
N ASP A 316 -1.35 -8.03 14.71
CA ASP A 316 -0.79 -7.31 15.84
C ASP A 316 -1.22 -7.89 17.21
N PRO A 317 -0.33 -8.01 18.22
CA PRO A 317 -0.66 -8.51 19.56
C PRO A 317 -1.72 -7.75 20.37
N VAL A 318 -2.22 -6.60 19.91
CA VAL A 318 -3.41 -5.95 20.49
C VAL A 318 -4.67 -6.82 20.33
N PHE A 319 -4.72 -7.62 19.26
CA PHE A 319 -5.80 -8.56 18.95
C PHE A 319 -5.63 -9.89 19.70
N GLN A 320 -6.76 -10.43 20.13
CA GLN A 320 -6.87 -11.76 20.73
C GLN A 320 -7.42 -12.73 19.69
N THR A 321 -6.81 -13.92 19.63
CA THR A 321 -7.11 -14.92 18.61
C THR A 321 -7.28 -16.28 19.27
N THR A 322 -8.32 -17.02 18.89
CA THR A 322 -8.60 -18.35 19.41
C THR A 322 -7.56 -19.34 18.87
N SER A 323 -6.86 -20.02 19.77
CA SER A 323 -5.96 -21.12 19.39
C SER A 323 -6.75 -22.32 18.89
N ILE A 324 -6.39 -22.81 17.72
CA ILE A 324 -6.97 -24.01 17.10
C ILE A 324 -6.15 -25.26 17.43
N VAL A 325 -6.70 -26.43 17.13
CA VAL A 325 -6.02 -27.73 17.23
C VAL A 325 -5.80 -28.25 15.82
N ASP A 326 -4.57 -28.67 15.50
CA ASP A 326 -4.23 -29.24 14.20
C ASP A 326 -4.76 -30.69 14.05
N PRO A 327 -4.74 -31.28 12.83
CA PRO A 327 -5.19 -32.66 12.61
C PRO A 327 -4.41 -33.74 13.37
N ASP A 328 -3.20 -33.42 13.87
CA ASP A 328 -2.36 -34.32 14.67
C ASP A 328 -2.64 -34.16 16.19
N GLY A 329 -3.55 -33.26 16.58
CA GLY A 329 -4.01 -33.05 17.96
C GLY A 329 -3.17 -32.06 18.77
N VAL A 330 -2.27 -31.30 18.14
CA VAL A 330 -1.45 -30.28 18.80
C VAL A 330 -2.18 -28.94 18.76
N SER A 331 -2.18 -28.21 19.90
CA SER A 331 -2.86 -26.92 20.03
C SER A 331 -1.90 -25.76 19.83
N GLY A 332 -2.36 -24.72 19.13
CA GLY A 332 -1.53 -23.56 18.79
C GLY A 332 -2.24 -22.59 17.85
N GLN A 333 -1.45 -21.76 17.19
CA GLN A 333 -1.94 -20.89 16.12
C GLN A 333 -1.11 -21.15 14.88
N TYR A 334 -1.76 -21.72 13.88
CA TYR A 334 -1.14 -22.34 12.71
C TYR A 334 -1.19 -21.40 11.49
N PRO A 335 -0.27 -21.58 10.52
CA PRO A 335 -0.22 -20.79 9.30
C PRO A 335 -1.23 -21.26 8.24
#